data_AF-A0A662Y773-F1
#
_entry.id   AF-A0A662Y773-F1
#
_cell.length_a   1.000
_cell.length_b   1.000
_cell.length_c   1.000
_cell.angle_alpha   90.00
_cell.angle_beta   90.00
_cell.angle_gamma   90.00
#
_symmetry.space_group_name_H-M   'P 1'
#
loop_
_entity.id
_entity.type
_entity.pdbx_description
1 polymer ?
#
loop_
_entity_poly.entity_id
_entity_poly.type
_entity_poly.pdbx_seq_one_letter_code
_entity_poly.pdbx_strand_id
1 'polypeptide(L)'
;MEFFTKVGVNLLFCFRLYRVVGLVQGPTEHQRPSVYPKRNRASVTFFFLFVVLLLVGVEECIRTSTLACQPHPECVVKAHRWTTLESNSLTQCPCLTLIDVEVAPKTYAEWTQPKNVTDKVAQLAAMGDLQTIQLINRYLPVIPEELRRCRRMIHL
;
A
#
# COMPACT_ATOMS: atom_id res chain seq x y z
N MET A 1 5.89 71.30 27.08
CA MET A 1 5.85 69.92 26.55
C MET A 1 6.95 69.61 25.52
N GLU A 2 7.61 70.61 24.91
CA GLU A 2 8.64 70.37 23.87
C GLU A 2 9.95 69.72 24.37
N PHE A 3 10.28 69.89 25.65
CA PHE A 3 11.52 69.31 26.21
C PHE A 3 11.43 67.79 26.28
N PHE A 4 10.29 67.25 26.72
CA PHE A 4 10.06 65.81 26.80
C PHE A 4 10.01 65.14 25.42
N THR A 5 9.47 65.83 24.40
CA THR A 5 9.46 65.30 23.02
C THR A 5 10.85 65.30 22.41
N LYS A 6 11.65 66.36 22.60
CA LYS A 6 13.05 66.41 22.16
C LYS A 6 13.91 65.35 22.84
N VAL A 7 13.76 65.15 24.15
CA VAL A 7 14.47 64.10 24.90
C VAL A 7 14.04 62.70 24.45
N GLY A 8 12.73 62.46 24.27
CA GLY A 8 12.21 61.17 23.81
C GLY A 8 12.67 60.78 22.40
N VAL A 9 12.69 61.74 21.47
CA VAL A 9 13.17 61.52 20.10
C VAL A 9 14.67 61.21 20.08
N ASN A 10 15.48 61.96 20.85
CA ASN A 10 16.92 61.72 20.95
C ASN A 10 17.23 60.36 21.58
N LEU A 11 16.47 59.95 22.61
CA LEU A 11 16.65 58.64 23.25
C LEU A 11 16.31 57.49 22.30
N LEU A 12 15.23 57.63 21.54
CA LEU A 12 14.81 56.64 20.53
C LEU A 12 15.87 56.51 19.42
N PHE A 13 16.45 57.64 18.99
CA PHE A 13 17.50 57.67 17.99
C PHE A 13 18.78 56.99 18.49
N CYS A 14 19.20 57.29 19.72
CA CYS A 14 20.34 56.62 20.36
C CYS A 14 20.11 55.11 20.51
N PHE A 15 18.91 54.69 20.92
CA PHE A 15 18.58 53.26 21.02
C PHE A 15 18.61 52.56 19.65
N ARG A 16 18.07 53.20 18.61
CA ARG A 16 18.11 52.69 17.23
C ARG A 16 19.54 52.57 16.73
N LEU A 17 20.37 53.60 16.95
CA LEU A 17 21.78 53.59 16.56
C LEU A 17 22.57 52.52 17.30
N TYR A 18 22.39 52.38 18.61
CA TYR A 18 23.05 51.33 19.39
C TYR A 18 22.70 49.93 18.86
N ARG A 19 21.43 49.72 18.48
CA ARG A 19 20.96 48.45 17.91
C ARG A 19 21.53 48.19 16.52
N VAL A 20 21.66 49.24 15.68
CA VAL A 20 22.28 49.14 14.36
C VAL A 20 23.78 48.86 14.48
N VAL A 21 24.48 49.55 15.39
CA VAL A 21 25.90 49.30 15.65
C VAL A 21 26.12 47.90 16.19
N GLY A 22 25.26 47.39 17.08
CA GLY A 22 25.32 46.00 17.54
C GLY A 22 25.08 44.97 16.42
N LEU A 23 24.28 45.31 15.40
CA LEU A 23 24.08 44.47 14.22
C LEU A 23 25.25 44.55 13.22
N VAL A 24 25.93 45.69 13.15
CA VAL A 24 27.10 45.91 12.26
C VAL A 24 28.41 45.41 12.88
N GLN A 25 28.53 45.44 14.21
CA GLN A 25 29.69 44.93 14.96
C GLN A 25 29.55 43.46 15.37
N GLY A 26 28.37 42.85 15.25
CA GLY A 26 28.21 41.41 15.32
C GLY A 26 28.99 40.71 14.19
N PRO A 27 29.53 39.50 14.40
CA PRO A 27 30.42 38.88 13.42
C PRO A 27 29.70 38.73 12.09
N THR A 28 30.23 39.40 11.07
CA THR A 28 29.82 39.37 9.67
C THR A 28 30.13 38.00 9.03
N GLU A 29 29.65 36.91 9.63
CA GLU A 29 30.01 35.55 9.18
C GLU A 29 28.82 34.58 9.07
N HIS A 30 27.58 34.97 9.38
CA HIS A 30 26.49 33.99 9.54
C HIS A 30 25.17 34.28 8.78
N GLN A 31 25.18 35.12 7.74
CA GLN A 31 24.00 35.33 6.89
C GLN A 31 24.26 35.06 5.41
N ARG A 32 24.86 33.90 5.09
CA ARG A 32 24.48 33.24 3.83
C ARG A 32 23.15 32.54 4.10
N PRO A 33 22.04 32.91 3.42
CA PRO A 33 20.84 32.08 3.48
C PRO A 33 21.25 30.74 2.87
N SER A 34 21.44 29.73 3.73
CA SER A 34 21.64 28.36 3.28
C SER A 34 20.39 27.99 2.49
N VAL A 35 20.51 27.98 1.16
CA VAL A 35 19.48 27.56 0.20
C VAL A 35 19.06 26.10 0.47
N TYR A 36 19.89 25.35 1.21
CA TYR A 36 19.54 24.04 1.72
C TYR A 36 18.93 24.11 3.12
N PRO A 37 17.74 23.52 3.34
CA PRO A 37 17.15 23.45 4.66
C PRO A 37 18.08 22.67 5.60
N LYS A 38 18.30 23.20 6.82
CA LYS A 38 19.03 22.52 7.89
C LYS A 38 18.48 21.09 8.03
N ARG A 39 19.36 20.10 7.87
CA ARG A 39 19.12 18.65 7.99
C ARG A 39 18.21 18.34 9.20
N ASN A 40 16.90 18.25 8.96
CA ASN A 40 15.91 18.02 10.00
C ASN A 40 15.95 16.53 10.39
N ARG A 41 16.73 16.21 11.43
CA ARG A 41 16.93 14.83 11.90
C ARG A 41 15.60 14.12 12.21
N ALA A 42 14.61 14.84 12.73
CA ALA A 42 13.29 14.28 13.02
C ALA A 42 12.56 13.82 11.73
N SER A 43 12.68 14.59 10.65
CA SER A 43 12.12 14.23 9.35
C SER A 43 12.78 12.97 8.78
N VAL A 44 14.11 12.86 8.87
CA VAL A 44 14.85 11.66 8.45
C VAL A 44 14.42 10.43 9.26
N THR A 45 14.32 10.55 10.58
CA THR A 45 13.86 9.46 11.45
C THR A 45 12.43 9.03 11.13
N PHE A 46 11.53 9.98 10.90
CA PHE A 46 10.15 9.70 10.52
C PHE A 46 10.06 8.93 9.20
N PHE A 47 10.76 9.37 8.15
CA PHE A 47 10.76 8.67 6.87
C PHE A 47 11.37 7.28 6.98
N PHE A 48 12.43 7.12 7.77
CA PHE A 48 13.03 5.80 8.01
C PHE A 48 12.04 4.84 8.70
N LEU A 49 11.39 5.28 9.77
CA LEU A 49 10.38 4.50 10.48
C LEU A 49 9.19 4.15 9.56
N PHE A 50 8.74 5.11 8.76
CA PHE A 50 7.67 4.90 7.79
C PHE A 50 8.05 3.81 6.77
N VAL A 51 9.27 3.84 6.23
CA VAL A 51 9.76 2.81 5.31
C VAL A 51 9.81 1.43 5.98
N VAL A 52 10.30 1.35 7.23
CA VAL A 52 10.32 0.09 7.99
C VAL A 52 8.90 -0.46 8.19
N LEU A 53 7.94 0.39 8.57
CA LEU A 53 6.55 0.00 8.74
C LEU A 53 5.90 -0.47 7.42
N LEU A 54 6.23 0.19 6.30
CA LEU A 54 5.77 -0.24 4.98
C LEU A 54 6.32 -1.63 4.61
N LEU A 55 7.61 -1.88 4.84
CA LEU A 55 8.22 -3.17 4.55
C LEU A 55 7.58 -4.28 5.36
N VAL A 56 7.42 -4.08 6.68
CA VAL A 56 6.75 -5.05 7.57
C VAL A 56 5.30 -5.27 7.12
N GLY A 57 4.57 -4.20 6.80
CA GLY A 57 3.19 -4.30 6.33
C GLY A 57 3.07 -5.10 5.03
N VAL A 58 3.97 -4.87 4.06
CA VAL A 58 3.99 -5.61 2.80
C VAL A 58 4.34 -7.08 3.03
N GLU A 59 5.35 -7.36 3.84
CA GLU A 59 5.75 -8.73 4.16
C GLU A 59 4.62 -9.51 4.83
N GLU A 60 3.93 -8.91 5.80
CA GLU A 60 2.77 -9.53 6.44
C GLU A 60 1.60 -9.73 5.46
N CYS A 61 1.34 -8.78 4.54
CA CYS A 61 0.34 -8.97 3.48
C CYS A 61 0.69 -10.14 2.55
N ILE A 62 1.96 -10.29 2.18
CA ILE A 62 2.42 -11.40 1.34
C ILE A 62 2.31 -12.71 2.12
N ARG A 63 2.77 -12.76 3.37
CA ARG A 63 2.73 -13.96 4.22
C ARG A 63 1.31 -14.44 4.47
N THR A 64 0.42 -13.54 4.87
CA THR A 64 -0.99 -13.88 5.14
C THR A 64 -1.71 -14.37 3.88
N SER A 65 -1.57 -13.66 2.75
CA SER A 65 -2.18 -14.07 1.48
C SER A 65 -1.60 -15.39 0.94
N THR A 66 -0.30 -15.64 1.14
CA THR A 66 0.33 -16.89 0.70
C THR A 66 -0.16 -18.09 1.48
N LEU A 67 -0.32 -17.98 2.80
CA LEU A 67 -0.88 -19.02 3.66
C LEU A 67 -2.35 -19.29 3.35
N ALA A 68 -3.16 -18.24 3.16
CA ALA A 68 -4.58 -18.39 2.83
C ALA A 68 -4.82 -19.15 1.52
N CYS A 69 -3.97 -18.90 0.51
CA CYS A 69 -4.07 -19.51 -0.81
C CYS A 69 -3.20 -20.77 -1.00
N GLN A 70 -2.48 -21.22 0.03
CA GLN A 70 -1.67 -22.44 -0.03
C GLN A 70 -2.45 -23.71 -0.44
N PRO A 71 -3.72 -23.90 -0.03
CA PRO A 71 -4.54 -25.04 -0.44
C PRO A 71 -4.92 -25.05 -1.92
N HIS A 72 -4.76 -23.90 -2.61
CA HIS A 72 -5.27 -23.64 -3.95
C HIS A 72 -4.11 -23.38 -4.93
N PRO A 73 -3.40 -24.42 -5.39
CA PRO A 73 -2.25 -24.26 -6.30
C PRO A 73 -2.63 -23.67 -7.67
N GLU A 74 -3.89 -23.83 -8.08
CA GLU A 74 -4.47 -23.19 -9.27
C GLU A 74 -4.53 -21.66 -9.21
N CYS A 75 -4.39 -21.07 -8.01
CA CYS A 75 -4.32 -19.62 -7.86
C CYS A 75 -2.90 -19.13 -8.12
N VAL A 76 -2.64 -18.69 -9.36
CA VAL A 76 -1.31 -18.27 -9.80
C VAL A 76 -0.96 -16.87 -9.31
N VAL A 77 -1.94 -15.96 -9.26
CA VAL A 77 -1.74 -14.57 -8.84
C VAL A 77 -2.63 -14.25 -7.65
N LYS A 78 -2.00 -13.77 -6.57
CA LYS A 78 -2.65 -13.40 -5.30
C LYS A 78 -2.80 -11.88 -5.20
N ALA A 79 -3.83 -11.39 -4.53
CA ALA A 79 -4.09 -9.95 -4.40
C ALA A 79 -3.25 -9.26 -3.30
N HIS A 80 -2.50 -10.04 -2.49
CA HIS A 80 -1.64 -9.54 -1.42
C HIS A 80 -2.31 -8.51 -0.50
N ARG A 81 -3.53 -8.82 -0.04
CA ARG A 81 -4.25 -8.00 0.93
C ARG A 81 -4.00 -8.48 2.35
N TRP A 82 -4.00 -7.54 3.28
CA TRP A 82 -4.14 -7.84 4.69
C TRP A 82 -5.59 -8.28 4.93
N THR A 83 -5.80 -9.58 5.07
CA THR A 83 -7.07 -10.17 5.45
C THR A 83 -6.94 -10.71 6.88
N THR A 84 -7.90 -10.42 7.74
CA THR A 84 -7.99 -11.07 9.06
C THR A 84 -8.34 -12.53 8.84
N LEU A 85 -7.31 -13.38 8.84
CA LEU A 85 -7.48 -14.83 8.76
C LEU A 85 -8.12 -15.27 10.07
N GLU A 86 -9.46 -15.30 10.12
CA GLU A 86 -10.16 -15.92 11.24
C GLU A 86 -9.79 -17.40 11.19
N SER A 87 -8.95 -17.79 12.15
CA SER A 87 -8.36 -19.10 12.32
C SER A 87 -9.37 -20.19 11.94
N ASN A 88 -9.11 -20.86 10.80
CA ASN A 88 -9.84 -22.01 10.23
C ASN A 88 -10.77 -21.77 9.03
N SER A 89 -10.88 -20.57 8.46
CA SER A 89 -11.60 -20.40 7.18
C SER A 89 -10.64 -20.35 5.97
N LEU A 90 -10.27 -21.52 5.44
CA LEU A 90 -9.62 -21.68 4.12
C LEU A 90 -10.47 -21.15 2.95
N THR A 91 -11.67 -20.61 3.21
CA THR A 91 -12.68 -20.24 2.22
C THR A 91 -12.54 -18.82 1.66
N GLN A 92 -11.50 -18.09 2.06
CA GLN A 92 -11.28 -16.69 1.68
C GLN A 92 -9.85 -16.47 1.16
N CYS A 93 -9.46 -17.18 0.11
CA CYS A 93 -8.22 -16.90 -0.61
C CYS A 93 -8.40 -15.65 -1.52
N PRO A 94 -7.62 -14.57 -1.35
CA PRO A 94 -7.69 -13.39 -2.22
C PRO A 94 -6.97 -13.67 -3.55
N CYS A 95 -7.61 -14.46 -4.42
CA CYS A 95 -7.07 -14.82 -5.73
C CYS A 95 -7.45 -13.79 -6.80
N LEU A 96 -6.47 -13.38 -7.63
CA LEU A 96 -6.70 -12.54 -8.81
C LEU A 96 -6.82 -13.36 -10.08
N THR A 97 -5.97 -14.37 -10.24
CA THR A 97 -5.88 -15.19 -11.45
C THR A 97 -5.93 -16.66 -11.10
N LEU A 98 -7.00 -17.32 -11.57
CA LEU A 98 -7.23 -18.75 -11.44
C LEU A 98 -6.92 -19.45 -12.76
N ILE A 99 -6.00 -20.40 -12.74
CA ILE A 99 -5.64 -21.24 -13.90
C ILE A 99 -5.77 -22.70 -13.47
N ASP A 100 -6.84 -23.36 -13.92
CA ASP A 100 -7.07 -24.79 -13.71
C ASP A 100 -7.14 -25.48 -15.08
N VAL A 101 -5.98 -25.95 -15.52
CA VAL A 101 -5.76 -26.49 -16.87
C VAL A 101 -5.29 -27.93 -16.78
N GLU A 102 -6.06 -28.84 -17.36
CA GLU A 102 -5.68 -30.24 -17.53
C GLU A 102 -5.30 -30.49 -18.99
N VAL A 103 -4.03 -30.29 -19.37
CA VAL A 103 -3.58 -30.31 -20.79
C VAL A 103 -3.73 -31.68 -21.46
N ALA A 104 -3.57 -32.76 -20.70
CA ALA A 104 -3.60 -34.12 -21.23
C ALA A 104 -4.39 -35.04 -20.29
N PRO A 105 -5.72 -35.17 -20.47
CA PRO A 105 -6.49 -36.18 -19.75
C PRO A 105 -5.94 -37.57 -20.12
N LYS A 106 -5.62 -38.37 -19.11
CA LYS A 106 -4.90 -39.64 -19.30
C LYS A 106 -5.85 -40.77 -19.69
N THR A 107 -7.14 -40.59 -19.42
CA THR A 107 -8.16 -41.60 -19.68
C THR A 107 -9.32 -41.04 -20.51
N TYR A 108 -9.94 -41.91 -21.31
CA TYR A 108 -11.17 -41.56 -22.06
C TYR A 108 -12.30 -41.13 -21.11
N ALA A 109 -12.40 -41.76 -19.93
CA ALA A 109 -13.38 -41.41 -18.91
C ALA A 109 -13.21 -39.96 -18.41
N GLU A 110 -11.98 -39.54 -18.11
CA GLU A 110 -11.65 -38.15 -17.72
C GLU A 110 -11.97 -37.14 -18.82
N TRP A 111 -11.83 -37.53 -20.09
CA TRP A 111 -12.19 -36.68 -21.23
C TRP A 111 -13.71 -36.55 -21.39
N THR A 112 -14.45 -37.65 -21.23
CA THR A 112 -15.92 -37.64 -21.33
C THR A 112 -16.62 -37.02 -20.13
N GLN A 113 -16.03 -37.10 -18.94
CA GLN A 113 -16.60 -36.59 -17.70
C GLN A 113 -15.57 -35.71 -16.97
N PRO A 114 -15.33 -34.48 -17.46
CA PRO A 114 -14.37 -33.58 -16.86
C PRO A 114 -14.79 -33.20 -15.44
N LYS A 115 -13.79 -32.99 -14.58
CA LYS A 115 -14.00 -32.64 -13.17
C LYS A 115 -14.84 -31.36 -13.06
N ASN A 116 -15.90 -31.41 -12.24
CA ASN A 116 -16.69 -30.23 -11.90
C ASN A 116 -15.89 -29.32 -10.97
N VAL A 117 -15.77 -28.04 -11.33
CA VAL A 117 -15.02 -27.03 -10.57
C VAL A 117 -15.90 -25.91 -10.02
N THR A 118 -17.23 -26.04 -10.10
CA THR A 118 -18.18 -24.98 -9.68
C THR A 118 -17.96 -24.52 -8.24
N ASP A 119 -17.90 -25.47 -7.29
CA ASP A 119 -17.75 -25.14 -5.86
C ASP A 119 -16.41 -24.46 -5.57
N LYS A 120 -15.36 -24.87 -6.29
CA LYS A 120 -14.00 -24.34 -6.17
C LYS A 120 -13.93 -22.91 -6.70
N VAL A 121 -14.54 -22.66 -7.86
CA VAL A 121 -14.65 -21.32 -8.44
C VAL A 121 -15.50 -20.42 -7.53
N ALA A 122 -16.59 -20.93 -6.94
CA ALA A 122 -17.40 -20.18 -5.98
C ALA A 122 -16.59 -19.78 -4.73
N GLN A 123 -15.80 -20.69 -4.15
CA GLN A 123 -14.93 -20.41 -3.01
C GLN A 123 -13.88 -19.33 -3.33
N LEU A 124 -13.23 -19.41 -4.48
CA LEU A 124 -12.21 -18.42 -4.89
C LEU A 124 -12.83 -17.08 -5.29
N ALA A 125 -14.05 -17.08 -5.84
CA ALA A 125 -14.80 -15.88 -6.18
C ALA A 125 -15.47 -15.22 -4.96
N ALA A 126 -15.56 -15.89 -3.81
CA ALA A 126 -16.25 -15.40 -2.62
C ALA A 126 -15.69 -14.04 -2.13
N MET A 127 -14.38 -13.83 -2.27
CA MET A 127 -13.68 -12.58 -1.97
C MET A 127 -14.01 -11.43 -2.93
N GLY A 128 -14.53 -11.73 -4.14
CA GLY A 128 -14.85 -10.71 -5.15
C GLY A 128 -13.64 -10.11 -5.87
N ASP A 129 -12.44 -10.67 -5.66
CA ASP A 129 -11.17 -10.15 -6.19
C ASP A 129 -10.74 -10.81 -7.51
N LEU A 130 -11.44 -11.86 -7.94
CA LEU A 130 -11.10 -12.64 -9.12
C LEU A 130 -11.22 -11.79 -10.41
N GLN A 131 -10.17 -11.81 -11.24
CA GLN A 131 -10.09 -11.02 -12.47
C GLN A 131 -10.00 -11.89 -13.71
N THR A 132 -9.24 -12.98 -13.65
CA THR A 132 -8.99 -13.86 -14.78
C THR A 132 -9.23 -15.31 -14.38
N ILE A 133 -10.02 -16.01 -15.18
CA ILE A 133 -10.28 -17.45 -15.03
C ILE A 133 -9.84 -18.12 -16.32
N GLN A 134 -9.05 -19.17 -16.20
CA GLN A 134 -8.70 -20.05 -17.30
C GLN A 134 -9.00 -21.49 -16.90
N LEU A 135 -9.99 -22.08 -17.57
CA LEU A 135 -10.45 -23.45 -17.35
C LEU A 135 -10.28 -24.24 -18.64
N ILE A 136 -9.47 -25.31 -18.63
CA ILE A 136 -9.29 -26.19 -19.79
C ILE A 136 -9.54 -27.63 -19.36
N ASN A 137 -10.41 -28.33 -20.09
CA ASN A 137 -10.86 -29.69 -19.77
C ASN A 137 -11.47 -29.79 -18.35
N ARG A 138 -12.14 -28.72 -17.92
CA ARG A 138 -12.89 -28.63 -16.66
C ARG A 138 -14.35 -28.35 -16.95
N TYR A 139 -15.22 -28.87 -16.10
CA TYR A 139 -16.66 -28.68 -16.22
C TYR A 139 -17.14 -27.57 -15.29
N LEU A 140 -17.74 -26.53 -15.88
CA LEU A 140 -18.40 -25.44 -15.16
C LEU A 140 -19.85 -25.34 -15.65
N PRO A 141 -20.77 -26.18 -15.14
CA PRO A 141 -22.16 -26.23 -15.59
C PRO A 141 -22.93 -24.94 -15.30
N VAL A 142 -22.64 -24.29 -14.16
CA VAL A 142 -23.34 -23.10 -13.69
C VAL A 142 -22.32 -22.06 -13.28
N ILE A 143 -22.57 -20.81 -13.66
CA ILE A 143 -21.75 -19.68 -13.21
C ILE A 143 -22.19 -19.35 -11.78
N PRO A 144 -21.30 -19.46 -10.78
CA PRO A 144 -21.65 -19.19 -9.39
C PRO A 144 -21.99 -17.72 -9.18
N GLU A 145 -22.88 -17.43 -8.23
CA GLU A 145 -23.37 -16.08 -7.97
C GLU A 145 -22.28 -15.17 -7.39
N GLU A 146 -21.29 -15.74 -6.71
CA GLU A 146 -20.10 -15.08 -6.20
C GLU A 146 -19.29 -14.44 -7.33
N LEU A 147 -19.29 -15.02 -8.53
CA LEU A 147 -18.63 -14.43 -9.69
C LEU A 147 -19.24 -13.08 -10.07
N ARG A 148 -20.54 -12.89 -9.85
CA ARG A 148 -21.20 -11.59 -10.10
C ARG A 148 -20.72 -10.50 -9.13
N ARG A 149 -20.15 -10.88 -7.98
CA ARG A 149 -19.54 -9.94 -7.03
C ARG A 149 -18.19 -9.42 -7.52
N CYS A 150 -17.53 -10.14 -8.44
CA CYS A 150 -16.23 -9.78 -9.00
C CYS A 150 -16.40 -8.65 -10.03
N ARG A 151 -16.22 -7.39 -9.60
CA ARG A 151 -16.40 -6.21 -10.46
C ARG A 151 -15.24 -5.94 -11.42
N ARG A 152 -14.10 -6.60 -11.24
CA ARG A 152 -12.85 -6.35 -12.00
C ARG A 152 -12.49 -7.52 -12.92
N MET A 153 -13.48 -8.31 -13.35
CA MET A 153 -13.23 -9.40 -14.30
C MET A 153 -12.84 -8.87 -15.67
N ILE A 154 -11.77 -9.44 -16.21
CA ILE A 154 -11.19 -9.11 -17.52
C ILE A 154 -11.39 -10.29 -18.49
N HIS A 155 -11.15 -11.51 -18.02
CA HIS A 155 -11.15 -12.73 -18.84
C HIS A 155 -11.85 -13.89 -18.11
N LEU A 156 -12.72 -14.61 -18.84
CA LEU A 156 -13.42 -15.83 -18.41
C LEU A 156 -13.25 -16.91 -19.49
#